data_AF-A0A931R5Z2-F1
#
_entry.id   AF-A0A931R5Z2-F1
#
_cell.length_a   1.000
_cell.length_b   1.000
_cell.length_c   1.000
_cell.angle_alpha   90.00
_cell.angle_beta   90.00
_cell.angle_gamma   90.00
#
_symmetry.space_group_name_H-M   'P 1'
#
loop_
_entity.id
_entity.type
_entity.pdbx_description
1 polymer ?
#
loop_
_entity_poly.entity_id
_entity_poly.type
_entity_poly.pdbx_seq_one_letter_code
_entity_poly.pdbx_strand_id
1 'polypeptide(L)'
;MSQKCEKIPYGSKLPVYFFEEELRLIRERTLVHTDFGRLAVAERGKLKLELSLDDIEEVQGYIAAEANHTRSKKVQREMDMVYEKLQKFLDDYDDQDE
;
A
#
# COMPACT_ATOMS: atom_id res chain seq x y z
N MET A 1 1.43 22.04 -12.34
CA MET A 1 1.95 20.89 -13.11
C MET A 1 0.92 19.80 -12.92
N SER A 2 0.17 19.45 -13.96
CA SER A 2 -0.87 18.42 -13.85
C SER A 2 -0.16 17.07 -13.75
N GLN A 3 -0.21 16.46 -12.57
CA GLN A 3 0.21 15.07 -12.40
C GLN A 3 -0.70 14.24 -13.32
N LYS A 4 -0.11 13.37 -14.12
CA LYS A 4 -0.82 12.63 -15.16
C LYS A 4 -1.47 11.43 -14.50
N CYS A 5 -2.75 11.53 -14.13
CA CYS A 5 -3.53 10.36 -13.73
C CYS A 5 -3.70 9.45 -14.96
N GLU A 6 -3.16 8.24 -14.88
CA GLU A 6 -3.33 7.18 -15.86
C GLU A 6 -4.65 6.46 -15.60
N LYS A 7 -5.49 6.37 -16.64
CA LYS A 7 -6.76 5.67 -16.54
C LYS A 7 -6.56 4.17 -16.67
N ILE A 8 -7.10 3.41 -15.73
CA ILE A 8 -7.07 1.95 -15.74
C ILE A 8 -8.50 1.38 -15.61
N PRO A 9 -8.79 0.18 -16.13
CA PRO A 9 -10.08 -0.45 -15.88
C PRO A 9 -10.30 -0.70 -14.37
N TYR A 10 -11.53 -0.57 -13.89
CA TYR A 10 -11.90 -0.93 -12.52
C TYR A 10 -11.41 -2.33 -12.12
N GLY A 11 -10.84 -2.44 -10.91
CA GLY A 11 -10.28 -3.69 -10.39
C GLY A 11 -8.96 -4.13 -11.03
N SER A 12 -8.35 -3.29 -11.89
CA SER A 12 -7.01 -3.54 -12.42
C SER A 12 -5.99 -3.61 -11.29
N LYS A 13 -5.12 -4.62 -11.34
CA LYS A 13 -4.05 -4.79 -10.35
C LYS A 13 -2.77 -4.13 -10.83
N LEU A 14 -2.18 -3.35 -9.94
CA LEU A 14 -0.91 -2.67 -10.13
C LEU A 14 0.19 -3.38 -9.34
N PRO A 15 1.40 -3.47 -9.90
CA PRO A 15 2.53 -4.06 -9.21
C PRO A 15 3.09 -3.10 -8.16
N VAL A 16 2.83 -3.38 -6.89
CA VAL A 16 3.35 -2.62 -5.74
C VAL A 16 4.52 -3.39 -5.11
N TYR A 17 5.67 -2.72 -5.00
CA TYR A 17 6.89 -3.35 -4.47
C TYR A 17 7.14 -2.92 -3.04
N PHE A 18 7.24 -3.87 -2.13
CA PHE A 18 7.56 -3.66 -0.73
C PHE A 18 8.91 -4.24 -0.35
N PHE A 19 9.56 -3.67 0.66
CA PHE A 19 10.60 -4.34 1.41
C PHE A 19 9.98 -5.34 2.39
N GLU A 20 10.75 -6.35 2.77
CA GLU A 20 10.31 -7.34 3.76
C GLU A 20 9.92 -6.67 5.08
N GLU A 21 10.68 -5.66 5.51
CA GLU A 21 10.40 -4.89 6.71
C GLU A 21 9.09 -4.10 6.62
N GLU A 22 8.76 -3.55 5.45
CA GLU A 22 7.48 -2.85 5.23
C GLU A 22 6.30 -3.82 5.35
N LEU A 23 6.34 -4.97 4.66
CA LEU A 23 5.26 -5.96 4.77
C LEU A 23 5.14 -6.53 6.18
N ARG A 24 6.28 -6.79 6.83
CA ARG A 24 6.30 -7.26 8.21
C ARG A 24 5.67 -6.23 9.14
N LEU A 25 6.02 -4.96 8.99
CA LEU A 25 5.47 -3.87 9.77
C LEU A 25 3.95 -3.78 9.61
N ILE A 26 3.45 -3.80 8.37
CA ILE A 26 2.01 -3.75 8.10
C ILE A 26 1.31 -4.96 8.76
N ARG A 27 1.83 -6.18 8.58
CA ARG A 27 1.22 -7.41 9.12
C ARG A 27 1.25 -7.50 10.64
N GLU A 28 2.31 -7.03 11.29
CA GLU A 28 2.47 -7.14 12.74
C GLU A 28 1.75 -6.03 13.51
N ARG A 29 1.49 -4.88 12.87
CA ARG A 29 1.00 -3.68 13.56
C ARG A 29 -0.39 -3.26 13.14
N THR A 30 -0.84 -3.65 11.96
CA THR A 30 -2.17 -3.26 11.49
C THR A 30 -3.15 -4.43 11.57
N LEU A 31 -4.44 -4.14 11.43
CA LEU A 31 -5.50 -5.15 11.36
C LEU A 31 -5.78 -5.61 9.93
N VAL A 32 -4.84 -5.40 9.01
CA VAL A 32 -4.93 -5.94 7.65
C VAL A 32 -5.12 -7.46 7.70
N HIS A 33 -5.78 -8.02 6.69
CA HIS A 33 -5.95 -9.46 6.55
C HIS A 33 -4.63 -10.21 6.75
N THR A 34 -4.65 -11.31 7.53
CA THR A 34 -3.45 -12.08 7.90
C THR A 34 -2.71 -12.69 6.72
N ASP A 35 -3.41 -12.88 5.59
CA ASP A 35 -2.87 -13.34 4.31
C ASP A 35 -2.28 -12.20 3.45
N PHE A 36 -2.34 -10.94 3.89
CA PHE A 36 -1.72 -9.82 3.19
C PHE A 36 -0.21 -10.05 3.05
N GLY A 37 0.30 -9.92 1.83
CA GLY A 37 1.70 -10.24 1.52
C GLY A 37 2.01 -11.72 1.30
N ARG A 38 1.07 -12.65 1.52
CA ARG A 38 1.32 -14.10 1.36
C ARG A 38 1.60 -14.51 -0.07
N LEU A 39 0.98 -13.83 -1.04
CA LEU A 39 1.18 -14.05 -2.47
C LEU A 39 2.28 -13.16 -3.05
N ALA A 40 3.08 -12.50 -2.21
CA ALA A 40 4.14 -11.64 -2.70
C ALA A 40 5.23 -12.46 -3.40
N VAL A 41 5.66 -11.98 -4.57
CA VAL A 41 6.74 -12.61 -5.34
C VAL A 41 8.02 -11.83 -5.10
N ALA A 42 9.11 -12.52 -4.77
CA ALA A 42 10.41 -11.89 -4.65
C ALA A 42 10.92 -11.48 -6.04
N GLU A 43 11.07 -10.17 -6.27
CA GLU A 43 11.54 -9.60 -7.52
C GLU A 43 12.60 -8.52 -7.23
N ARG A 44 13.81 -8.70 -7.78
CA ARG A 44 14.92 -7.73 -7.68
C ARG A 44 15.21 -7.23 -6.25
N GLY A 45 15.11 -8.12 -5.25
CA GLY A 45 15.36 -7.80 -3.84
C GLY A 45 14.20 -7.09 -3.13
N LYS A 46 13.01 -7.05 -3.74
CA LYS A 46 11.76 -6.56 -3.15
C LYS A 46 10.68 -7.63 -3.25
N LEU A 47 9.59 -7.44 -2.53
CA LEU A 47 8.41 -8.27 -2.55
C LEU A 47 7.33 -7.55 -3.36
N LYS A 48 6.98 -8.14 -4.50
CA LYS A 48 5.99 -7.60 -5.42
C LYS A 48 4.61 -8.16 -5.09
N LEU A 49 3.62 -7.28 -4.93
CA LEU A 49 2.20 -7.60 -4.77
C LEU A 49 1.39 -6.96 -5.89
N GLU A 50 0.40 -7.69 -6.39
CA GLU A 50 -0.58 -7.19 -7.36
C GLU A 50 -1.81 -6.71 -6.58
N LEU A 51 -2.00 -5.39 -6.49
CA LEU A 51 -3.06 -4.74 -5.69
C LEU A 51 -3.91 -3.84 -6.60
N SER A 52 -5.24 -3.86 -6.45
CA SER A 52 -6.11 -2.83 -7.05
C SER A 52 -6.02 -1.50 -6.30
N LEU A 53 -6.62 -0.43 -6.85
CA LEU A 53 -6.73 0.83 -6.12
C LEU A 53 -7.56 0.65 -4.84
N ASP A 54 -8.68 -0.10 -4.89
CA ASP A 54 -9.44 -0.49 -3.70
C ASP A 54 -8.58 -1.22 -2.64
N ASP A 55 -7.76 -2.20 -3.06
CA ASP A 55 -6.86 -2.91 -2.14
C ASP A 55 -5.86 -1.93 -1.48
N ILE A 56 -5.37 -0.95 -2.25
CA ILE A 56 -4.44 0.08 -1.78
C ILE A 56 -5.13 1.02 -0.77
N GLU A 57 -6.35 1.47 -1.05
CA GLU A 57 -7.16 2.30 -0.14
C GLU A 57 -7.45 1.57 1.18
N GLU A 58 -7.82 0.28 1.09
CA GLU A 58 -8.08 -0.55 2.27
C GLU A 58 -6.84 -0.65 3.17
N VAL A 59 -5.68 -0.99 2.58
CA VAL A 59 -4.41 -1.09 3.30
C VAL A 59 -4.01 0.27 3.89
N GLN A 60 -4.20 1.36 3.16
CA GLN A 60 -3.96 2.71 3.67
C GLN A 60 -4.82 3.04 4.89
N GLY A 61 -6.09 2.64 4.90
CA GLY A 61 -6.99 2.81 6.05
C GLY A 61 -6.43 2.15 7.31
N TYR A 62 -5.94 0.92 7.19
CA TYR A 62 -5.30 0.19 8.29
C TYR A 62 -3.99 0.84 8.76
N ILE A 63 -3.15 1.30 7.83
CA ILE A 63 -1.89 1.99 8.14
C ILE A 63 -2.18 3.31 8.87
N ALA A 64 -3.10 4.12 8.37
CA ALA A 64 -3.45 5.41 8.97
C ALA A 64 -4.04 5.23 10.38
N ALA A 65 -4.88 4.21 10.59
CA ALA A 65 -5.43 3.90 11.90
C ALA A 65 -4.33 3.57 12.93
N GLU A 66 -3.37 2.71 12.56
CA GLU A 66 -2.26 2.35 13.46
C GLU A 66 -1.28 3.53 13.67
N ALA A 67 -0.96 4.28 12.62
CA ALA A 67 -0.08 5.45 12.71
C ALA A 67 -0.65 6.55 13.64
N ASN A 68 -1.97 6.73 13.64
CA ASN A 68 -2.65 7.70 14.51
C ASN A 68 -2.75 7.22 15.97
N HIS A 69 -2.77 5.91 16.21
CA HIS A 69 -2.92 5.34 17.56
C HIS A 69 -1.59 4.95 18.23
N THR A 70 -0.53 4.74 17.45
CA THR A 70 0.77 4.34 18.00
C THR A 70 1.40 5.47 18.82
N ARG A 71 1.98 5.11 19.97
CA ARG A 71 2.75 6.05 20.81
C ARG A 71 4.21 6.15 20.36
N SER A 72 4.64 5.28 19.45
CA SER A 72 6.02 5.23 18.96
C SER A 72 6.17 6.13 17.74
N LYS A 73 6.89 7.25 17.90
CA LYS A 73 7.23 8.14 16.78
C LYS A 73 8.02 7.46 15.67
N LYS A 74 8.75 6.38 15.99
CA LYS A 74 9.46 5.60 14.98
C LYS A 74 8.48 4.82 14.10
N VAL A 75 7.57 4.06 14.74
CA VAL A 75 6.56 3.27 14.03
C VAL A 75 5.64 4.17 13.22
N GLN A 76 5.23 5.31 13.78
CA GLN A 76 4.44 6.31 13.06
C GLN A 76 5.13 6.73 11.76
N ARG A 77 6.40 7.15 11.82
CA ARG A 77 7.16 7.55 10.62
C ARG A 77 7.32 6.43 9.60
N GLU A 78 7.57 5.20 10.08
CA GLU A 78 7.68 4.04 9.18
C GLU A 78 6.34 3.77 8.47
N MET A 79 5.22 3.88 9.17
CA MET A 79 3.88 3.79 8.59
C MET A 79 3.56 4.93 7.62
N ASP A 80 3.91 6.17 7.98
CA ASP A 80 3.69 7.35 7.14
C ASP A 80 4.44 7.20 5.80
N MET A 81 5.67 6.69 5.81
CA MET A 81 6.43 6.45 4.58
C MET A 81 5.75 5.41 3.67
N VAL A 82 5.19 4.34 4.25
CA VAL A 82 4.43 3.34 3.48
C VAL A 82 3.13 3.96 2.96
N TYR A 83 2.44 4.75 3.78
CA TYR A 83 1.22 5.44 3.39
C TYR A 83 1.43 6.37 2.20
N GLU A 84 2.45 7.24 2.27
CA GLU A 84 2.79 8.18 1.18
C GLU A 84 3.17 7.45 -0.11
N LYS A 85 3.86 6.32 0.00
CA LYS A 85 4.20 5.48 -1.15
C LYS A 85 2.96 4.90 -1.81
N LEU A 86 1.99 4.42 -1.03
CA LEU A 86 0.70 3.94 -1.53
C LEU A 86 -0.14 5.07 -2.12
N GLN A 87 -0.10 6.26 -1.49
CA GLN A 87 -0.84 7.44 -1.95
C GLN A 87 -0.45 7.83 -3.37
N LYS A 88 0.83 7.69 -3.73
CA LYS A 88 1.28 7.95 -5.10
C LYS A 88 0.57 7.09 -6.14
N PHE A 89 0.19 5.85 -5.82
CA PHE A 89 -0.59 5.04 -6.75
C PHE A 89 -2.00 5.61 -6.94
N LEU A 90 -2.65 6.03 -5.86
CA LEU A 90 -3.98 6.67 -5.93
C LEU A 90 -3.93 8.04 -6.61
N ASP A 91 -2.80 8.75 -6.53
CA ASP A 91 -2.61 10.03 -7.20
C ASP A 91 -2.27 9.85 -8.70
N ASP A 92 -1.51 8.81 -9.03
CA ASP A 92 -1.02 8.55 -10.39
C ASP A 92 -2.00 7.72 -11.24
N TYR A 93 -2.97 7.04 -10.62
CA TYR A 93 -3.95 6.18 -11.31
C TYR A 93 -5.38 6.52 -10.92
N ASP A 94 -6.28 6.44 -11.90
CA ASP A 94 -7.73 6.63 -11.74
C ASP A 94 -8.42 5.45 -12.39
N ASP A 95 -9.08 4.61 -11.59
CA ASP A 95 -9.83 3.49 -12.13
C ASP A 95 -11.26 3.92 -12.48
N GLN A 96 -11.67 3.58 -13.70
CA GLN A 96 -13.01 3.92 -14.18
C GLN A 96 -13.77 2.63 -14.45
N ASP A 97 -14.99 2.56 -13.93
CA ASP A 97 -16.03 1.69 -14.45
C ASP A 97 -16.33 2.14 -15.89
N GLU A 98 -16.24 1.22 -16.86
CA GLU A 98 -16.76 1.49 -18.21
C GLU A 98 -18.30 1.57 -18.18
#